data_AF-A0A220UH09-F1
#
_entry.id   AF-A0A220UH09-F1
#
_cell.length_a   1.000
_cell.length_b   1.000
_cell.length_c   1.000
_cell.angle_alpha   90.00
_cell.angle_beta   90.00
_cell.angle_gamma   90.00
#
_symmetry.space_group_name_H-M   'P 1'
#
loop_
_entity.id
_entity.type
_entity.pdbx_description
1 polymer ?
#
loop_
_entity_poly.entity_id
_entity_poly.type
_entity_poly.pdbx_seq_one_letter_code
_entity_poly.pdbx_strand_id
1 'polypeptide(L)'
;MYIGAVAKQTGLSIKAIRLYEEWGLISAPIRKGRYRTYSATDIKQLLLIKEAKTLGIKLSQLKDLFTEGEQAAQLESVQQFLLNIKADYQRQISELEDKLVRLDACIDGLDTCESRA
;
A
#
# COMPACT_ATOMS: atom_id res chain seq x y z
N MET A 1 -7.47 -22.68 -4.12
CA MET A 1 -6.90 -22.92 -2.77
C MET A 1 -7.88 -22.49 -1.68
N TYR A 2 -7.98 -23.17 -0.54
CA TYR A 2 -8.89 -22.78 0.55
C TYR A 2 -8.36 -21.61 1.38
N ILE A 3 -9.26 -20.87 2.03
CA ILE A 3 -8.94 -19.65 2.78
C ILE A 3 -7.84 -19.84 3.85
N GLY A 4 -7.80 -20.99 4.51
CA GLY A 4 -6.77 -21.28 5.52
C GLY A 4 -5.37 -21.42 4.93
N ALA A 5 -5.26 -22.02 3.74
CA ALA A 5 -4.00 -22.13 3.01
C ALA A 5 -3.59 -20.77 2.41
N VAL A 6 -4.56 -19.97 1.92
CA VAL A 6 -4.32 -18.59 1.47
C VAL A 6 -3.78 -17.74 2.61
N ALA A 7 -4.38 -17.82 3.80
CA ALA A 7 -3.93 -17.08 4.98
C ALA A 7 -2.48 -17.43 5.35
N LYS A 8 -2.13 -18.73 5.36
CA LYS A 8 -0.75 -19.18 5.60
C LYS A 8 0.23 -18.68 4.53
N GLN A 9 -0.14 -18.73 3.26
CA GLN A 9 0.75 -18.35 2.17
C GLN A 9 0.96 -16.83 2.09
N THR A 10 -0.09 -16.05 2.27
CA THR A 10 -0.02 -14.58 2.20
C THR A 10 0.46 -13.96 3.52
N GLY A 11 0.32 -14.68 4.64
CA GLY A 11 0.54 -14.16 5.98
C GLY A 11 -0.58 -13.21 6.43
N LEU A 12 -1.66 -13.08 5.67
CA LEU A 12 -2.84 -12.30 6.06
C LEU A 12 -3.75 -13.10 6.98
N SER A 13 -4.44 -12.40 7.89
CA SER A 13 -5.48 -13.04 8.68
C SER A 13 -6.69 -13.40 7.79
N ILE A 14 -7.39 -14.48 8.16
CA ILE A 14 -8.64 -14.87 7.49
C ILE A 14 -9.67 -13.72 7.49
N LYS A 15 -9.70 -12.92 8.57
CA LYS A 15 -10.57 -11.74 8.68
C LYS A 15 -10.19 -10.68 7.63
N ALA A 16 -8.90 -10.41 7.43
CA ALA A 16 -8.43 -9.45 6.43
C ALA A 16 -8.80 -9.91 5.00
N ILE A 17 -8.62 -11.20 4.70
CA ILE A 17 -8.99 -11.75 3.38
C ILE A 17 -10.49 -11.58 3.10
N ARG A 18 -11.35 -11.86 4.09
CA ARG A 18 -12.80 -11.64 3.97
C ARG A 18 -13.16 -10.17 3.83
N LEU A 19 -12.48 -9.29 4.56
CA LEU A 19 -12.69 -7.85 4.44
C LEU A 19 -12.35 -7.34 3.03
N TYR A 20 -11.27 -7.84 2.43
CA TYR A 20 -10.87 -7.49 1.07
C TYR A 20 -11.84 -8.05 0.01
N GLU A 21 -12.42 -9.22 0.26
CA GLU A 21 -13.55 -9.76 -0.52
C GLU A 21 -14.76 -8.83 -0.44
N GLU A 22 -15.18 -8.43 0.77
CA GLU A 22 -16.32 -7.52 0.99
C GLU A 22 -16.13 -6.15 0.34
N TRP A 23 -14.89 -5.67 0.27
CA TRP A 23 -14.56 -4.38 -0.33
C TRP A 23 -14.35 -4.44 -1.85
N GLY A 24 -14.43 -5.63 -2.45
CA GLY A 24 -14.26 -5.84 -3.89
C GLY A 24 -12.80 -5.74 -4.36
N LEU A 25 -11.83 -5.84 -3.45
CA LEU A 25 -10.39 -5.78 -3.79
C LEU A 25 -9.87 -7.09 -4.40
N ILE A 26 -10.59 -8.19 -4.20
CA ILE A 26 -10.33 -9.48 -4.83
C ILE A 26 -11.62 -9.98 -5.48
N SER A 27 -11.48 -10.77 -6.54
CA SER A 27 -12.63 -11.38 -7.20
C SER A 27 -13.43 -12.26 -6.23
N ALA A 28 -14.74 -12.31 -6.43
CA ALA A 28 -15.62 -13.16 -5.61
C ALA A 28 -15.17 -14.63 -5.73
N PRO A 29 -14.89 -15.32 -4.60
CA PRO A 29 -14.29 -16.65 -4.65
C PRO A 29 -15.28 -17.68 -5.19
N ILE A 30 -14.78 -18.55 -6.06
CA ILE A 30 -15.56 -19.68 -6.57
C ILE A 30 -15.87 -20.61 -5.40
N ARG A 31 -17.14 -20.96 -5.21
CA ARG A 31 -17.56 -21.92 -4.19
C ARG A 31 -17.42 -23.34 -4.71
N LYS A 32 -16.67 -24.17 -3.99
CA LYS A 32 -16.62 -25.62 -4.21
C LYS A 32 -17.35 -26.30 -3.05
N GLY A 33 -18.64 -26.55 -3.23
CA GLY A 33 -19.53 -26.98 -2.14
C GLY A 33 -19.72 -25.89 -1.09
N ARG A 34 -19.46 -26.19 0.19
CA ARG A 34 -19.53 -25.19 1.30
C ARG A 34 -18.28 -24.31 1.43
N TYR A 35 -17.19 -24.63 0.71
CA TYR A 35 -15.90 -23.96 0.89
C TYR A 35 -15.64 -22.92 -0.19
N ARG A 36 -15.09 -21.77 0.23
CA ARG A 36 -14.55 -20.76 -0.68
C ARG A 36 -13.19 -21.21 -1.22
N THR A 37 -13.01 -21.09 -2.52
CA THR A 37 -11.73 -21.35 -3.18
C THR A 37 -11.23 -20.10 -3.88
N TYR A 38 -9.94 -19.84 -3.71
CA TYR A 38 -9.22 -18.70 -4.26
C TYR A 38 -8.30 -19.17 -5.38
N SER A 39 -8.23 -18.39 -6.44
CA SER A 39 -7.38 -18.60 -7.61
C SER A 39 -5.93 -18.14 -7.33
N ALA A 40 -5.00 -18.50 -8.22
CA ALA A 40 -3.63 -17.97 -8.17
C ALA A 40 -3.59 -16.45 -8.35
N THR A 41 -4.52 -15.90 -9.13
CA THR A 41 -4.66 -14.45 -9.35
C THR A 41 -5.07 -13.74 -8.07
N ASP A 42 -6.03 -14.29 -7.33
CA ASP A 42 -6.49 -13.72 -6.05
C ASP A 42 -5.34 -13.67 -5.03
N ILE A 43 -4.50 -14.72 -5.01
CA ILE A 43 -3.35 -14.79 -4.10
C ILE A 43 -2.32 -13.70 -4.45
N LYS A 44 -2.06 -13.47 -5.75
CA LYS A 44 -1.16 -12.39 -6.19
C LYS A 44 -1.71 -11.01 -5.80
N GLN A 45 -3.01 -10.77 -5.98
CA GLN A 45 -3.66 -9.53 -5.55
C GLN A 45 -3.57 -9.34 -4.02
N LEU A 46 -3.80 -10.40 -3.24
CA LEU A 46 -3.66 -10.34 -1.78
C LEU A 46 -2.24 -10.00 -1.31
N LEU A 47 -1.22 -10.54 -1.99
CA LEU A 47 0.18 -10.20 -1.72
C LEU A 47 0.45 -8.72 -2.06
N LEU A 48 -0.05 -8.24 -3.19
CA LEU A 48 0.10 -6.83 -3.57
C LEU A 48 -0.57 -5.89 -2.56
N ILE A 49 -1.79 -6.21 -2.11
CA ILE A 49 -2.51 -5.43 -1.09
C ILE A 49 -1.73 -5.41 0.24
N LYS A 50 -1.09 -6.53 0.59
CA LYS A 50 -0.24 -6.61 1.77
C LYS A 50 0.98 -5.69 1.66
N GLU A 51 1.70 -5.74 0.56
CA GLU A 51 2.88 -4.87 0.32
C GLU A 51 2.48 -3.39 0.23
N ALA A 52 1.35 -3.07 -0.40
CA ALA A 52 0.85 -1.70 -0.41
C ALA A 52 0.55 -1.19 1.01
N LYS A 53 0.00 -2.05 1.88
CA LYS A 53 -0.22 -1.69 3.29
C LYS A 53 1.05 -1.51 4.10
N THR A 54 2.09 -2.31 3.88
CA THR A 54 3.37 -2.13 4.58
C THR A 54 4.04 -0.82 4.20
N LEU A 55 3.82 -0.35 2.97
CA LEU A 55 4.26 0.95 2.48
C LEU A 55 3.40 2.13 2.98
N GLY A 56 2.32 1.90 3.73
CA GLY A 56 1.45 2.96 4.25
C GLY A 56 0.41 3.47 3.25
N ILE A 57 0.19 2.76 2.14
CA ILE A 57 -0.82 3.12 1.14
C ILE A 57 -2.22 2.83 1.71
N LYS A 58 -3.16 3.76 1.47
CA LYS A 58 -4.53 3.61 1.93
C LYS A 58 -5.28 2.60 1.05
N LEU A 59 -6.03 1.70 1.69
CA LEU A 59 -6.82 0.69 0.98
C LEU A 59 -7.90 1.28 0.06
N SER A 60 -8.36 2.50 0.31
CA SER A 60 -9.29 3.21 -0.57
C SER A 60 -8.67 3.48 -1.94
N GLN A 61 -7.38 3.87 -1.98
CA GLN A 61 -6.68 4.15 -3.23
C GLN A 61 -6.47 2.88 -4.05
N LEU A 62 -6.28 1.73 -3.38
CA LEU A 62 -6.19 0.44 -4.06
C LEU A 62 -7.53 0.01 -4.66
N LYS A 63 -8.64 0.34 -4.00
CA LYS A 63 -9.98 -0.03 -4.47
C LYS A 63 -10.27 0.55 -5.84
N ASP A 64 -9.94 1.82 -6.04
CA ASP A 64 -10.16 2.53 -7.30
C ASP A 64 -9.42 1.85 -8.47
N LEU A 65 -8.25 1.23 -8.21
CA LEU A 65 -7.46 0.52 -9.22
C LEU A 65 -8.07 -0.83 -9.63
N PHE A 66 -8.76 -1.51 -8.71
CA PHE A 66 -9.31 -2.84 -8.96
C PHE A 66 -10.77 -2.83 -9.46
N THR A 67 -11.44 -1.68 -9.40
CA THR A 67 -12.80 -1.52 -9.93
C THR A 67 -12.86 -1.32 -11.45
N GLU A 68 -11.76 -0.95 -12.10
CA GLU A 68 -11.72 -0.60 -13.53
C GLU A 68 -11.03 -1.67 -14.39
N GLY A 69 -11.82 -2.45 -15.14
CA GLY A 69 -11.37 -3.07 -16.39
C GLY A 69 -10.62 -4.42 -16.32
N GLU A 70 -10.31 -4.97 -17.50
CA GLU A 70 -9.68 -6.29 -17.71
C GLU A 70 -8.30 -6.42 -17.01
N GLN A 71 -7.94 -7.66 -16.65
CA GLN A 71 -6.72 -7.99 -15.88
C GLN A 71 -5.41 -7.40 -16.44
N ALA A 72 -5.32 -7.15 -17.75
CA ALA A 72 -4.16 -6.53 -18.39
C ALA A 72 -4.08 -5.01 -18.14
N ALA A 73 -5.20 -4.30 -18.24
CA ALA A 73 -5.29 -2.86 -17.95
C ALA A 73 -5.05 -2.57 -16.46
N GLN A 74 -5.41 -3.52 -15.58
CA GLN A 74 -5.17 -3.44 -14.14
C GLN A 74 -3.68 -3.44 -13.77
N LEU A 75 -2.82 -4.14 -14.52
CA LEU A 75 -1.39 -4.19 -14.22
C LEU A 75 -0.71 -2.86 -14.53
N GLU A 76 -1.06 -2.24 -15.65
CA GLU A 76 -0.51 -0.95 -16.06
C GLU A 76 -0.99 0.18 -15.13
N SER A 77 -2.28 0.17 -14.75
CA SER A 77 -2.83 1.14 -13.80
C SER A 77 -2.20 1.02 -12.42
N VAL A 78 -1.96 -0.20 -11.93
CA VAL A 78 -1.24 -0.45 -10.68
C VAL A 78 0.21 0.04 -10.76
N GLN A 79 0.91 -0.20 -11.87
CA GLN A 79 2.28 0.28 -12.04
C GLN A 79 2.35 1.81 -11.99
N GLN A 80 1.48 2.50 -12.73
CA GLN A 80 1.40 3.97 -12.72
C GLN A 80 1.07 4.50 -11.33
N PHE A 81 0.14 3.86 -10.63
CA PHE A 81 -0.19 4.22 -9.26
C PHE A 81 1.01 4.10 -8.32
N LEU A 82 1.78 3.02 -8.38
CA LEU A 82 2.99 2.84 -7.58
C LEU A 82 4.07 3.89 -7.90
N LEU A 83 4.21 4.29 -9.17
CA LEU A 83 5.11 5.36 -9.57
C LEU A 83 4.67 6.72 -8.99
N ASN A 84 3.37 7.00 -8.98
CA ASN A 84 2.84 8.23 -8.37
C ASN A 84 3.09 8.26 -6.87
N ILE A 85 2.84 7.16 -6.16
CA ILE A 85 3.13 7.04 -4.73
C ILE A 85 4.63 7.25 -4.45
N LYS A 86 5.50 6.66 -5.27
CA LYS A 86 6.94 6.87 -5.18
C LYS A 86 7.30 8.35 -5.33
N ALA A 87 6.74 9.03 -6.34
CA ALA A 87 6.98 10.45 -6.58
C ALA A 87 6.50 11.32 -5.41
N ASP A 88 5.35 11.00 -4.81
CA ASP A 88 4.83 11.71 -3.63
C ASP A 88 5.74 11.54 -2.41
N TYR A 89 6.27 10.34 -2.17
CA TYR A 89 7.26 10.14 -1.10
C TYR A 89 8.57 10.86 -1.36
N GLN A 90 9.04 10.89 -2.61
CA GLN A 90 10.22 11.66 -2.98
C GLN A 90 10.02 13.16 -2.72
N ARG A 91 8.83 13.71 -3.03
CA ARG A 91 8.48 15.09 -2.70
C ARG A 91 8.49 15.32 -1.19
N GLN A 92 7.86 14.44 -0.42
CA GLN A 92 7.85 14.55 1.04
C GLN A 92 9.26 14.50 1.65
N ILE A 93 10.15 13.67 1.12
CA ILE A 93 11.57 13.64 1.53
C ILE A 93 12.20 15.00 1.29
N SER A 94 12.09 15.56 0.07
CA SER A 94 12.69 16.87 -0.23
C SER A 94 12.15 18.00 0.66
N GLU A 95 10.84 18.02 0.94
CA GLU A 95 10.24 19.02 1.83
C GLU A 95 10.71 18.88 3.28
N LEU A 96 10.96 17.64 3.74
CA LEU A 96 11.48 17.38 5.08
C LEU A 96 12.97 17.74 5.17
N GLU A 97 13.76 17.45 4.13
CA GLU A 97 15.15 17.86 4.03
C GLU A 97 15.29 19.40 4.08
N ASP A 98 14.46 20.14 3.33
CA ASP A 98 14.43 21.61 3.38
C ASP A 98 14.09 22.14 4.78
N LYS A 99 13.18 21.48 5.50
CA LYS A 99 12.84 21.85 6.87
C LYS A 99 13.98 21.58 7.85
N LEU A 100 14.73 20.49 7.67
CA LEU A 100 15.91 20.19 8.47
C LEU A 100 16.98 21.27 8.26
N VAL A 101 17.26 21.64 7.02
CA VAL A 101 18.22 22.73 6.72
C VAL A 101 17.83 24.04 7.41
N ARG A 102 16.53 24.38 7.44
CA ARG A 102 16.05 25.58 8.15
C ARG A 102 16.18 25.47 9.67
N LEU A 103 15.96 24.28 10.23
CA LEU A 103 16.15 24.03 11.65
C LEU A 103 17.63 24.13 12.03
N ASP A 104 18.53 23.55 11.24
CA ASP A 104 19.98 23.65 11.45
C ASP A 104 20.44 25.11 11.46
N ALA A 105 19.99 25.91 10.48
CA ALA A 105 20.29 27.34 10.45
C ALA A 105 19.71 28.12 11.66
N CYS A 106 18.58 27.68 12.21
CA CYS A 106 18.00 28.26 13.42
C CYS A 106 18.84 27.90 14.66
N ILE A 107 19.34 26.67 14.75
CA ILE A 107 20.20 26.22 15.84
C ILE A 107 21.54 26.96 15.82
N ASP A 108 22.19 27.06 14.66
CA ASP A 108 23.44 27.84 14.49
C ASP A 108 23.25 29.33 14.86
N GLY A 109 22.06 29.87 14.59
CA GLY A 109 21.66 31.22 14.97
C GLY A 109 21.55 31.44 16.48
N LEU A 110 21.21 30.42 17.26
CA LEU A 110 21.17 30.48 18.72
C LEU A 110 22.57 30.42 19.32
N ASP A 111 23.44 29.57 18.79
CA ASP A 111 24.83 29.44 19.26
C ASP A 111 25.65 30.72 19.02
N THR A 112 25.37 31.44 17.93
CA THR A 112 26.03 32.72 17.63
C THR A 112 25.57 33.89 18.53
N CYS A 113 24.43 33.75 19.21
CA CYS A 113 23.94 34.76 20.17
C CYS A 113 24.54 34.57 21.58
N GLU A 114 24.79 33.33 22.02
CA GLU A 114 25.40 33.06 23.33
C GLU A 114 26.90 33.44 23.38
N SER A 115 27.62 33.44 22.26
CA SER A 115 29.05 33.80 22.22
C SER A 115 29.35 35.31 22.30
N ARG A 116 28.34 36.19 22.36
CA ARG A 116 28.50 37.65 22.40
C ARG A 116 28.06 38.32 23.71
N ALA A 117 27.66 37.55 24.72
CA ALA A 117 27.37 38.02 26.07
C ALA A 117 28.53 37.68 27.02
#